data_AF-A0A6V8R3N6-F1
#
_entry.id   AF-A0A6V8R3N6-F1
#
_cell.length_a   1.000
_cell.length_b   1.000
_cell.length_c   1.000
_cell.angle_alpha   90.00
_cell.angle_beta   90.00
_cell.angle_gamma   90.00
#
_symmetry.space_group_name_H-M   'P 1'
#
loop_
_entity.id
_entity.type
_entity.pdbx_description
1 polymer ?
#
loop_
_entity_poly.entity_id
_entity_poly.type
_entity_poly.pdbx_seq_one_letter_code
_entity_poly.pdbx_strand_id
1 'polypeptide(L)'
;MAFLFSSLLKVYKGIKIADNPAESAFAIVVDHKLREESSQEASRVTQELKRIGLKSVIKPLNWREQRWNGIEPTTLPNVESLARTMRYQALGSTCRYLQVPSLFFAHHQDDQYETVLMRLLAGHGYRGLQGIREANAIPECYELHHVYKSGLLDDQMQKFPFLSFRPPTREMKRLRFILKDDKKAESWDQIQSYFNLDDASTRFPGHLSRDFDPSIPYLTPLQSEDGGVMIYRPLLEFDKGRLIATCETNGVRWFEDRTNTDPTLTTRNAIRKLTRVHTLPKALQKPSVLALAHRSRQRAQLEEAEAHRLLIRENVIKDFDPNAGARSLRPEKKRVKKHVNTLVD
;
A
#
# COMPACT_ATOMS: atom_id res chain seq x y z
N MET A 1 -18.53 0.11 12.09
CA MET A 1 -17.89 1.02 11.10
C MET A 1 -18.91 1.76 10.24
N ALA A 2 -19.73 1.06 9.43
CA ALA A 2 -20.72 1.71 8.56
C ALA A 2 -21.67 2.66 9.30
N PHE A 3 -22.16 2.24 10.47
CA PHE A 3 -22.93 3.10 11.38
C PHE A 3 -22.19 4.39 11.78
N LEU A 4 -20.92 4.28 12.19
CA LEU A 4 -20.10 5.43 12.58
C LEU A 4 -19.90 6.41 11.43
N PHE A 5 -19.59 5.93 10.22
CA PHE A 5 -19.44 6.80 9.05
C PHE A 5 -20.77 7.47 8.65
N SER A 6 -21.87 6.72 8.68
CA SER A 6 -23.20 7.28 8.41
C SER A 6 -23.55 8.37 9.43
N SER A 7 -23.30 8.14 10.72
CA SER A 7 -23.54 9.14 11.77
C SER A 7 -22.60 10.34 11.64
N LEU A 8 -21.30 10.10 11.44
CA LEU A 8 -20.29 11.15 11.36
C LEU A 8 -20.55 12.10 10.19
N LEU A 9 -20.82 11.57 8.99
CA LEU A 9 -21.03 12.38 7.79
C LEU A 9 -22.41 13.08 7.77
N LYS A 10 -23.39 12.59 8.54
CA LYS A 10 -24.64 13.31 8.78
C LYS A 10 -24.44 14.54 9.65
N VAL A 11 -23.56 14.46 10.65
CA VAL A 11 -23.31 15.54 11.61
C VAL A 11 -22.27 16.54 11.06
N TYR A 12 -21.20 16.05 10.46
CA TYR A 12 -20.06 16.87 9.99
C TYR A 12 -19.85 16.72 8.48
N LYS A 13 -20.59 17.50 7.69
CA LYS A 13 -20.40 17.56 6.23
C LYS A 13 -19.08 18.25 5.89
N GLY A 14 -18.30 17.67 4.98
CA GLY A 14 -17.03 18.25 4.52
C GLY A 14 -15.87 18.07 5.50
N ILE A 15 -16.00 17.17 6.49
CA ILE A 15 -14.90 16.82 7.38
C ILE A 15 -13.74 16.24 6.56
N LYS A 16 -12.51 16.66 6.85
CA LYS A 16 -11.32 16.08 6.24
C LYS A 16 -11.04 14.72 6.89
N ILE A 17 -11.05 13.66 6.08
CA ILE A 17 -10.68 12.30 6.48
C ILE A 17 -9.50 11.89 5.61
N ALA A 18 -8.36 11.59 6.25
CA ALA A 18 -7.12 11.26 5.54
C ALA A 18 -6.74 12.32 4.49
N ASP A 19 -6.72 13.58 4.91
CA ASP A 19 -6.44 14.78 4.09
C ASP A 19 -7.42 15.07 2.95
N ASN A 20 -8.45 14.24 2.76
CA ASN A 20 -9.47 14.40 1.74
C ASN A 20 -10.80 14.89 2.34
N PRO A 21 -11.47 15.90 1.77
CA PRO A 21 -12.81 16.30 2.21
C PRO A 21 -13.79 15.15 1.93
N ALA A 22 -14.50 14.71 2.96
CA ALA A 22 -15.48 13.63 2.86
C ALA A 22 -16.91 14.17 2.90
N GLU A 23 -17.61 14.03 1.78
CA GLU A 23 -19.03 14.39 1.66
C GLU A 23 -19.96 13.18 1.78
N SER A 24 -19.49 12.02 1.35
CA SER A 24 -20.27 10.79 1.39
C SER A 24 -19.36 9.58 1.61
N ALA A 25 -19.94 8.51 2.13
CA ALA A 25 -19.29 7.22 2.23
C ALA A 25 -20.06 6.17 1.43
N PHE A 26 -19.32 5.23 0.88
CA PHE A 26 -19.84 4.17 0.03
C PHE A 26 -19.31 2.82 0.52
N ALA A 27 -20.20 1.84 0.68
CA ALA A 27 -19.82 0.51 1.11
C ALA A 27 -19.64 -0.45 -0.07
N ILE A 28 -18.54 -1.18 -0.09
CA ILE A 28 -18.27 -2.22 -1.09
C ILE A 28 -18.39 -3.58 -0.40
N VAL A 29 -19.38 -4.38 -0.83
CA VAL A 29 -19.61 -5.74 -0.33
C VAL A 29 -19.06 -6.71 -1.36
N VAL A 30 -18.04 -7.49 -1.00
CA VAL A 30 -17.47 -8.51 -1.90
C VAL A 30 -18.17 -9.83 -1.66
N ASP A 31 -18.85 -10.34 -2.69
CA ASP A 31 -19.45 -11.67 -2.67
C ASP A 31 -18.43 -12.68 -3.19
N HIS A 32 -17.91 -13.50 -2.29
CA HIS A 32 -16.84 -14.44 -2.60
C HIS A 32 -17.28 -15.63 -3.44
N LYS A 33 -18.58 -15.97 -3.49
CA LYS A 33 -19.11 -17.14 -4.22
C LYS A 33 -18.42 -18.49 -3.94
N LEU A 34 -17.72 -18.61 -2.80
CA LEU A 34 -17.12 -19.88 -2.36
C LEU A 34 -18.15 -20.83 -1.74
N ARG A 35 -19.31 -20.29 -1.33
CA ARG A 35 -20.43 -21.03 -0.76
C ARG A 35 -21.75 -20.50 -1.30
N GLU A 36 -22.77 -21.35 -1.31
CA GLU A 36 -24.10 -21.03 -1.84
C GLU A 36 -24.77 -19.86 -1.10
N GLU A 37 -24.59 -19.81 0.23
CA GLU A 37 -25.16 -18.77 1.09
C GLU A 37 -24.49 -17.39 0.96
N SER A 38 -23.31 -17.29 0.30
CA SER A 38 -22.51 -16.06 0.19
C SER A 38 -23.31 -14.92 -0.47
N SER A 39 -24.03 -15.24 -1.55
CA SER A 39 -24.84 -14.26 -2.29
C SER A 39 -26.01 -13.72 -1.46
N GLN A 40 -26.62 -14.59 -0.65
CA GLN A 40 -27.74 -14.22 0.22
C GLN A 40 -27.26 -13.30 1.34
N GLU A 41 -26.10 -13.60 1.94
CA GLU A 41 -25.52 -12.74 2.96
C GLU A 41 -25.11 -11.37 2.42
N ALA A 42 -24.48 -11.31 1.25
CA ALA A 42 -24.15 -10.04 0.60
C ALA A 42 -25.41 -9.17 0.37
N SER A 43 -26.53 -9.81 0.03
CA SER A 43 -27.83 -9.15 -0.12
C SER A 43 -28.39 -8.63 1.21
N ARG A 44 -28.33 -9.44 2.28
CA ARG A 44 -28.76 -9.02 3.63
C ARG A 44 -27.91 -7.87 4.19
N VAL A 45 -26.59 -7.92 3.98
CA VAL A 45 -25.68 -6.83 4.35
C VAL A 45 -26.05 -5.53 3.64
N THR A 46 -26.32 -5.61 2.33
CA THR A 46 -26.74 -4.44 1.53
C THR A 46 -28.06 -3.85 2.01
N GLN A 47 -29.03 -4.68 2.42
CA GLN A 47 -30.28 -4.21 3.01
C GLN A 47 -30.06 -3.45 4.33
N GLU A 48 -29.20 -3.96 5.21
CA GLU A 48 -28.90 -3.30 6.49
C GLU A 48 -28.12 -1.99 6.27
N LEU A 49 -27.19 -1.95 5.30
CA LEU A 49 -26.48 -0.72 4.93
C LEU A 49 -27.44 0.36 4.42
N LYS A 50 -28.43 -0.03 3.60
CA LYS A 50 -29.49 0.88 3.13
C LYS A 50 -30.32 1.42 4.30
N ARG A 51 -30.65 0.59 5.29
CA ARG A 51 -31.38 0.99 6.52
C ARG A 51 -30.59 2.03 7.34
N ILE A 52 -29.27 1.89 7.39
CA ILE A 52 -28.37 2.83 8.07
C ILE A 52 -28.19 4.15 7.27
N GLY A 53 -28.63 4.18 6.01
CA GLY A 53 -28.52 5.33 5.11
C GLY A 53 -27.20 5.41 4.35
N LEU A 54 -26.53 4.26 4.16
CA LEU A 54 -25.28 4.17 3.41
C LEU A 54 -25.53 3.52 2.04
N LYS A 55 -25.01 4.13 0.97
CA LYS A 55 -25.05 3.52 -0.37
C LYS A 55 -24.04 2.37 -0.44
N SER A 56 -24.37 1.32 -1.19
CA SER A 56 -23.48 0.17 -1.34
C SER A 56 -23.52 -0.48 -2.72
N VAL A 57 -22.44 -1.17 -3.09
CA VAL A 57 -22.34 -2.03 -4.26
C VAL A 57 -21.97 -3.45 -3.84
N ILE A 58 -22.54 -4.45 -4.50
CA ILE A 58 -22.10 -5.85 -4.39
C ILE A 58 -21.15 -6.13 -5.55
N LYS A 59 -19.93 -6.57 -5.25
CA LYS A 59 -18.95 -7.01 -6.26
C LYS A 59 -18.76 -8.52 -6.15
N PRO A 60 -19.43 -9.32 -7.01
CA PRO A 60 -19.22 -10.76 -7.03
C PRO A 60 -17.87 -11.10 -7.62
N LEU A 61 -17.17 -12.04 -6.99
CA LEU A 61 -15.93 -12.61 -7.53
C LEU A 61 -16.25 -13.61 -8.63
N ASN A 62 -15.51 -13.54 -9.72
CA ASN A 62 -15.59 -14.51 -10.82
C ASN A 62 -14.39 -15.44 -10.74
N TRP A 63 -14.64 -16.73 -10.52
CA TRP A 63 -13.61 -17.76 -10.38
C TRP A 63 -13.26 -18.48 -11.68
N ARG A 64 -13.95 -18.15 -12.78
CA ARG A 64 -13.79 -18.87 -14.06
C ARG A 64 -12.37 -18.76 -14.61
N GLU A 65 -11.74 -17.61 -14.45
CA GLU A 65 -10.39 -17.32 -14.96
C GLU A 65 -9.28 -17.92 -14.08
N GLN A 66 -9.62 -18.36 -12.87
CA GLN A 66 -8.72 -18.93 -11.87
C GLN A 66 -8.76 -20.46 -11.85
N ARG A 67 -9.59 -21.05 -12.73
CA ARG A 67 -9.61 -22.50 -12.97
C ARG A 67 -8.32 -22.90 -13.69
N TRP A 68 -7.40 -23.50 -12.95
CA TRP A 68 -6.21 -24.11 -13.52
C TRP A 68 -6.49 -25.58 -13.83
N ASN A 69 -6.30 -26.01 -15.08
CA ASN A 69 -6.45 -27.40 -15.52
C ASN A 69 -7.80 -28.08 -15.16
N GLY A 70 -8.90 -27.32 -15.14
CA GLY A 70 -10.23 -27.87 -14.83
C GLY A 70 -10.47 -28.20 -13.36
N ILE A 71 -9.53 -27.90 -12.46
CA ILE A 71 -9.67 -28.08 -11.02
C ILE A 71 -10.49 -26.91 -10.46
N GLU A 72 -11.53 -27.21 -9.68
CA GLU A 72 -12.33 -26.18 -9.02
C GLU A 72 -11.48 -25.43 -7.98
N PRO A 73 -11.46 -24.09 -7.97
CA PRO A 73 -10.63 -23.31 -7.06
C PRO A 73 -10.87 -23.59 -5.57
N THR A 74 -12.07 -24.07 -5.21
CA THR A 74 -12.47 -24.44 -3.85
C THR A 74 -11.69 -25.61 -3.27
N THR A 75 -11.10 -26.47 -4.10
CA THR A 75 -10.33 -27.63 -3.65
C THR A 75 -8.85 -27.33 -3.51
N LEU A 76 -8.41 -26.12 -3.87
CA LEU A 76 -7.02 -25.72 -3.78
C LEU A 76 -6.60 -25.44 -2.32
N PRO A 77 -5.41 -25.91 -1.89
CA PRO A 77 -4.92 -25.68 -0.53
C PRO A 77 -4.67 -24.19 -0.23
N ASN A 78 -4.52 -23.35 -1.25
CA ASN A 78 -4.28 -21.91 -1.15
C ASN A 78 -5.52 -21.06 -1.50
N VAL A 79 -6.73 -21.65 -1.52
CA VAL A 79 -7.95 -20.94 -1.92
C VAL A 79 -8.18 -19.65 -1.12
N GLU A 80 -7.83 -19.61 0.17
CA GLU A 80 -7.99 -18.40 1.00
C GLU A 80 -7.06 -17.28 0.52
N SER A 81 -5.79 -17.58 0.25
CA SER A 81 -4.83 -16.62 -0.28
C SER A 81 -5.29 -16.08 -1.63
N LEU A 82 -5.81 -16.96 -2.49
CA LEU A 82 -6.36 -16.56 -3.79
C LEU A 82 -7.62 -15.70 -3.63
N ALA A 83 -8.56 -16.09 -2.77
CA ALA A 83 -9.76 -15.32 -2.44
C ALA A 83 -9.41 -13.93 -1.89
N ARG A 84 -8.35 -13.85 -1.07
CA ARG A 84 -7.82 -12.60 -0.52
C ARG A 84 -7.28 -11.70 -1.63
N THR A 85 -6.47 -12.23 -2.55
CA THR A 85 -5.95 -11.50 -3.71
C THR A 85 -7.09 -10.97 -4.59
N MET A 86 -8.01 -11.83 -4.99
CA MET A 86 -9.17 -11.45 -5.80
C MET A 86 -10.04 -10.40 -5.11
N ARG A 87 -10.23 -10.51 -3.80
CA ARG A 87 -10.96 -9.51 -3.02
C ARG A 87 -10.28 -8.14 -3.07
N TYR A 88 -8.97 -8.07 -2.87
CA TYR A 88 -8.27 -6.78 -2.94
C TYR A 88 -8.29 -6.20 -4.35
N GLN A 89 -8.10 -7.02 -5.39
CA GLN A 89 -8.21 -6.56 -6.79
C GLN A 89 -9.62 -6.06 -7.12
N ALA A 90 -10.66 -6.74 -6.64
CA ALA A 90 -12.05 -6.31 -6.78
C ALA A 90 -12.32 -4.99 -6.06
N LEU A 91 -11.77 -4.80 -4.85
CA LEU A 91 -11.86 -3.54 -4.12
C LEU A 91 -11.10 -2.42 -4.83
N GLY A 92 -9.86 -2.68 -5.26
CA GLY A 92 -9.01 -1.73 -5.95
C GLY A 92 -9.60 -1.24 -7.27
N SER A 93 -10.08 -2.16 -8.12
CA SER A 93 -10.78 -1.81 -9.37
C SER A 93 -12.05 -1.01 -9.11
N THR A 94 -12.81 -1.33 -8.06
CA THR A 94 -14.00 -0.57 -7.68
C THR A 94 -13.62 0.83 -7.18
N CYS A 95 -12.57 0.97 -6.37
CA CYS A 95 -12.09 2.27 -5.90
C CYS A 95 -11.60 3.14 -7.07
N ARG A 96 -10.91 2.55 -8.06
CA ARG A 96 -10.52 3.24 -9.28
C ARG A 96 -11.73 3.73 -10.07
N TYR A 97 -12.73 2.88 -10.28
CA TYR A 97 -13.95 3.24 -11.01
C TYR A 97 -14.72 4.37 -10.32
N LEU A 98 -14.77 4.36 -8.98
CA LEU A 98 -15.43 5.39 -8.18
C LEU A 98 -14.54 6.61 -7.91
N GLN A 99 -13.29 6.61 -8.37
CA GLN A 99 -12.27 7.64 -8.09
C GLN A 99 -12.11 7.93 -6.59
N VAL A 100 -12.13 6.87 -5.77
CA VAL A 100 -11.99 6.97 -4.31
C VAL A 100 -10.56 6.63 -3.89
N PRO A 101 -9.80 7.57 -3.30
CA PRO A 101 -8.42 7.33 -2.88
C PRO A 101 -8.31 6.64 -1.51
N SER A 102 -9.37 6.64 -0.70
CA SER A 102 -9.36 6.14 0.68
C SER A 102 -10.32 4.97 0.90
N LEU A 103 -9.79 3.82 1.32
CA LEU A 103 -10.54 2.61 1.63
C LEU A 103 -10.46 2.28 3.12
N PHE A 104 -11.59 1.99 3.77
CA PHE A 104 -11.62 1.72 5.21
C PHE A 104 -11.95 0.25 5.51
N PHE A 105 -11.20 -0.37 6.41
CA PHE A 105 -11.53 -1.70 6.94
C PHE A 105 -11.76 -1.69 8.45
N ALA A 106 -12.74 -2.47 8.88
CA ALA A 106 -13.10 -2.68 10.27
C ALA A 106 -12.21 -3.70 11.00
N HIS A 107 -10.91 -3.74 10.69
CA HIS A 107 -9.98 -4.54 11.48
C HIS A 107 -9.91 -4.00 12.90
N HIS A 108 -9.87 -4.90 13.88
CA HIS A 108 -9.90 -4.58 15.29
C HIS A 108 -8.74 -5.22 16.07
N GLN A 109 -8.69 -4.99 17.38
CA GLN A 109 -7.60 -5.41 18.23
C GLN A 109 -7.42 -6.94 18.26
N ASP A 110 -8.51 -7.72 18.18
CA ASP A 110 -8.40 -9.19 18.13
C ASP A 110 -7.74 -9.66 16.83
N ASP A 111 -7.99 -8.98 15.69
CA ASP A 111 -7.34 -9.32 14.41
C ASP A 111 -5.83 -9.08 14.50
N GLN A 112 -5.42 -8.04 15.23
CA GLN A 112 -4.01 -7.78 15.52
C GLN A 112 -3.39 -8.92 16.30
N TYR A 113 -4.03 -9.28 17.41
CA TYR A 113 -3.58 -10.35 18.28
C TYR A 113 -3.44 -11.68 17.52
N GLU A 114 -4.48 -12.07 16.78
CA GLU A 114 -4.48 -13.28 15.94
C GLU A 114 -3.36 -13.25 14.90
N THR A 115 -3.19 -12.12 14.21
CA THR A 115 -2.17 -11.97 13.15
C THR A 115 -0.75 -12.04 13.71
N VAL A 116 -0.49 -11.40 14.86
CA VAL A 116 0.84 -11.41 15.48
C VAL A 116 1.17 -12.81 16.01
N LEU A 117 0.21 -13.47 16.67
CA LEU A 117 0.42 -14.84 17.15
C LEU A 117 0.65 -15.82 16.00
N MET A 118 -0.15 -15.72 14.93
CA MET A 118 0.04 -16.52 13.71
C MET A 118 1.43 -16.31 13.11
N ARG A 119 1.89 -15.05 13.02
CA ARG A 119 3.23 -14.74 12.49
C ARG A 119 4.36 -15.20 13.42
N LEU A 120 4.14 -15.17 14.73
CA LEU A 120 5.07 -15.69 15.72
C LEU A 120 5.24 -17.21 15.54
N LEU A 121 4.14 -17.95 15.40
CA LEU A 121 4.14 -19.39 15.14
C LEU A 121 4.81 -19.75 13.80
N ALA A 122 4.69 -18.88 12.79
CA ALA A 122 5.37 -19.03 11.51
C ALA A 122 6.86 -18.61 11.53
N GLY A 123 7.42 -18.24 12.69
CA GLY A 123 8.85 -17.93 12.83
C GLY A 123 9.28 -16.56 12.31
N HIS A 124 8.35 -15.61 12.14
CA HIS A 124 8.71 -14.26 11.68
C HIS A 124 9.49 -13.48 12.76
N GLY A 125 10.52 -12.74 12.33
CA GLY A 125 11.24 -11.78 13.17
C GLY A 125 10.47 -10.46 13.39
N TYR A 126 11.07 -9.52 14.12
CA TYR A 126 10.44 -8.25 14.52
C TYR A 126 9.78 -7.48 13.35
N ARG A 127 10.38 -7.46 12.16
CA ARG A 127 9.77 -6.80 10.99
C ARG A 127 8.42 -7.40 10.58
N GLY A 128 8.23 -8.71 10.74
CA GLY A 128 6.95 -9.38 10.50
C GLY A 128 5.98 -9.26 11.69
N LEU A 129 6.49 -9.13 12.91
CA LEU A 129 5.68 -9.07 14.13
C LEU A 129 5.03 -7.71 14.41
N GLN A 130 5.21 -6.70 13.54
CA GLN A 130 4.57 -5.38 13.66
C GLN A 130 3.02 -5.41 13.59
N GLY A 131 2.44 -6.57 13.26
CA GLY A 131 1.01 -6.77 13.10
C GLY A 131 0.46 -6.17 11.81
N ILE A 132 -0.81 -5.78 11.86
CA ILE A 132 -1.51 -5.04 10.81
C ILE A 132 -1.14 -3.55 10.96
N ARG A 133 -0.89 -2.83 9.87
CA ARG A 133 -0.62 -1.38 9.91
C ARG A 133 -1.93 -0.60 9.98
N GLU A 134 -1.95 0.56 10.64
CA GLU A 134 -3.11 1.45 10.66
C GLU A 134 -3.46 1.96 9.26
N ALA A 135 -2.44 2.33 8.49
CA ALA A 135 -2.56 2.72 7.09
C ALA A 135 -1.49 2.05 6.21
N ASN A 136 -1.86 1.68 4.99
CA ASN A 136 -0.95 1.20 3.94
C ASN A 136 -1.61 1.25 2.56
N ALA A 137 -0.81 1.28 1.50
CA ALA A 137 -1.30 1.11 0.13
C ALA A 137 -2.00 -0.26 -0.03
N ILE A 138 -3.00 -0.32 -0.90
CA ILE A 138 -3.80 -1.53 -1.12
C ILE A 138 -2.94 -2.71 -1.59
N PRO A 139 -2.83 -3.82 -0.84
CA PRO A 139 -1.99 -4.93 -1.24
C PRO A 139 -2.60 -5.69 -2.43
N GLU A 140 -1.81 -6.54 -3.07
CA GLU A 140 -2.26 -7.47 -4.14
C GLU A 140 -2.82 -6.78 -5.40
N CYS A 141 -2.64 -5.45 -5.52
CA CYS A 141 -3.08 -4.64 -6.65
C CYS A 141 -1.90 -4.10 -7.46
N TYR A 142 -0.74 -4.75 -7.38
CA TYR A 142 0.54 -4.26 -7.92
C TYR A 142 0.49 -3.92 -9.42
N GLU A 143 -0.35 -4.62 -10.18
CA GLU A 143 -0.52 -4.45 -11.64
C GLU A 143 -1.70 -3.53 -12.01
N LEU A 144 -2.41 -2.97 -11.02
CA LEU A 144 -3.55 -2.08 -11.24
C LEU A 144 -3.08 -0.61 -11.23
N HIS A 145 -2.92 -0.04 -12.42
CA HIS A 145 -2.63 1.39 -12.59
C HIS A 145 -3.62 2.27 -11.80
N HIS A 146 -3.14 3.38 -11.22
CA HIS A 146 -3.89 4.28 -10.32
C HIS A 146 -4.46 3.65 -9.04
N VAL A 147 -4.18 2.36 -8.77
CA VAL A 147 -4.64 1.66 -7.57
C VAL A 147 -3.47 1.38 -6.62
N TYR A 148 -2.32 0.95 -7.14
CA TYR A 148 -1.13 0.69 -6.32
C TYR A 148 0.13 1.24 -6.97
N LYS A 149 0.73 2.27 -6.37
CA LYS A 149 2.10 2.78 -6.60
C LYS A 149 2.68 2.40 -7.98
N SER A 150 2.04 2.80 -9.08
CA SER A 150 2.46 2.42 -10.43
C SER A 150 3.56 3.36 -10.90
N GLY A 151 4.75 3.15 -10.34
CA GLY A 151 5.99 3.70 -10.85
C GLY A 151 6.64 2.76 -11.86
N LEU A 152 6.37 2.99 -13.15
CA LEU A 152 7.25 2.73 -14.30
C LEU A 152 7.61 1.30 -14.78
N LEU A 153 7.37 0.22 -14.03
CA LEU A 153 7.77 -1.12 -14.51
C LEU A 153 6.86 -1.67 -15.62
N ASP A 154 5.55 -1.44 -15.53
CA ASP A 154 4.57 -2.08 -16.44
C ASP A 154 4.45 -1.37 -17.80
N ASP A 155 4.69 -0.06 -17.87
CA ASP A 155 4.71 0.69 -19.14
C ASP A 155 5.77 0.11 -20.09
N GLN A 156 6.96 -0.26 -19.57
CA GLN A 156 8.04 -0.88 -20.35
C GLN A 156 7.67 -2.24 -20.95
N MET A 157 6.66 -2.93 -20.43
CA MET A 157 6.20 -4.22 -20.93
C MET A 157 5.14 -4.09 -22.03
N GLN A 158 4.60 -2.89 -22.25
CA GLN A 158 3.66 -2.63 -23.33
C GLN A 158 4.37 -2.60 -24.68
N LYS A 159 3.65 -2.94 -25.75
CA LYS A 159 4.19 -2.91 -27.13
C LYS A 159 4.59 -1.50 -27.56
N PHE A 160 3.98 -0.47 -26.96
CA PHE A 160 4.24 0.94 -27.17
C PHE A 160 4.24 1.67 -25.81
N PRO A 161 5.36 1.67 -25.07
CA PRO A 161 5.46 2.40 -23.81
C PRO A 161 5.28 3.90 -24.04
N PHE A 162 4.64 4.60 -23.11
CA PHE A 162 4.54 6.06 -23.12
C PHE A 162 5.92 6.72 -23.01
N LEU A 163 6.84 6.12 -22.23
CA LEU A 163 8.24 6.55 -22.11
C LEU A 163 9.17 5.34 -22.27
N SER A 164 9.82 5.16 -23.42
CA SER A 164 10.80 4.06 -23.61
C SER A 164 12.16 4.41 -22.97
N PHE A 165 12.63 3.63 -22.00
CA PHE A 165 14.01 3.75 -21.48
C PHE A 165 15.07 3.13 -22.38
N ARG A 166 14.66 2.53 -23.50
CA ARG A 166 15.57 2.06 -24.55
C ARG A 166 15.65 3.17 -25.60
N PRO A 167 16.79 3.88 -25.70
CA PRO A 167 16.98 4.85 -26.76
C PRO A 167 16.89 4.12 -28.12
N PRO A 168 16.34 4.75 -29.17
CA PRO A 168 16.35 4.22 -30.52
C PRO A 168 17.74 3.71 -30.91
N THR A 169 17.84 2.67 -31.73
CA THR A 169 19.11 2.04 -32.11
C THR A 169 20.16 3.02 -32.65
N ARG A 170 19.73 4.10 -33.29
CA ARG A 170 20.58 5.20 -33.77
C ARG A 170 21.18 6.02 -32.62
N GLU A 171 20.37 6.33 -31.61
CA GLU A 171 20.79 7.04 -30.40
C GLU A 171 21.66 6.14 -29.51
N MET A 172 21.34 4.84 -29.42
CA MET A 172 22.18 3.85 -28.75
C MET A 172 23.52 3.61 -29.44
N LYS A 173 23.60 3.76 -30.77
CA LYS A 173 24.88 3.77 -31.51
C LYS A 173 25.68 5.04 -31.22
N ARG A 174 25.01 6.21 -31.18
CA ARG A 174 25.62 7.50 -30.85
C ARG A 174 26.16 7.51 -29.42
N LEU A 175 25.37 7.09 -28.44
CA LEU A 175 25.76 6.97 -27.02
C LEU A 175 26.91 5.99 -26.84
N ARG A 176 26.90 4.83 -27.53
CA ARG A 176 28.05 3.93 -27.53
C ARG A 176 29.29 4.53 -28.15
N PHE A 177 29.17 5.41 -29.14
CA PHE A 177 30.30 6.12 -29.73
C PHE A 177 30.85 7.18 -28.76
N ILE A 178 29.97 7.97 -28.13
CA ILE A 178 30.31 8.98 -27.12
C ILE A 178 31.01 8.33 -25.91
N LEU A 179 30.43 7.26 -25.35
CA LEU A 179 30.99 6.55 -24.19
C LEU A 179 32.25 5.73 -24.51
N LYS A 180 32.55 5.50 -25.79
CA LYS A 180 33.79 4.83 -26.21
C LYS A 180 34.97 5.80 -26.31
N ASP A 181 34.68 7.11 -26.38
CA ASP A 181 35.68 8.19 -26.44
C ASP A 181 35.99 8.82 -25.06
N ASP A 182 35.52 8.20 -23.97
CA ASP A 182 35.74 8.58 -22.56
C ASP A 182 37.21 8.55 -22.10
N LYS A 183 38.18 8.38 -23.01
CA LYS A 183 39.60 8.66 -22.74
C LYS A 183 39.99 10.13 -22.93
N LYS A 184 39.10 10.98 -23.45
CA LYS A 184 39.32 12.42 -23.61
C LYS A 184 38.06 13.23 -23.26
N ALA A 185 37.46 13.01 -22.10
CA ALA A 185 36.37 13.86 -21.64
C ALA A 185 36.87 15.30 -21.42
N GLU A 186 36.19 16.27 -22.05
CA GLU A 186 36.42 17.70 -21.90
C GLU A 186 36.18 18.16 -20.44
N SER A 187 36.90 19.20 -20.02
CA SER A 187 36.76 19.76 -18.66
C SER A 187 35.34 20.30 -18.46
N TRP A 188 34.83 20.17 -17.23
CA TRP A 188 33.56 20.77 -16.79
C TRP A 188 33.45 22.27 -17.12
N ASP A 189 34.57 22.98 -17.18
CA ASP A 189 34.62 24.41 -17.52
C ASP A 189 34.24 24.68 -18.99
N GLN A 190 34.56 23.75 -19.92
CA GLN A 190 34.18 23.88 -21.33
C GLN A 190 32.69 23.64 -21.53
N ILE A 191 32.12 22.69 -20.78
CA ILE A 191 30.68 22.41 -20.80
C ILE A 191 29.88 23.63 -20.32
N GLN A 192 30.38 24.35 -19.31
CA GLN A 192 29.73 25.55 -18.77
C GLN A 192 29.59 26.67 -19.83
N SER A 193 30.56 26.78 -20.75
CA SER A 193 30.55 27.80 -21.82
C SER A 193 29.48 27.54 -22.90
N TYR A 194 29.08 26.28 -23.13
CA TYR A 194 27.99 25.94 -24.05
C TYR A 194 26.61 26.30 -23.51
N PHE A 195 26.48 26.39 -22.18
CA PHE A 195 25.18 26.62 -21.54
C PHE A 195 24.86 28.09 -21.28
N ASN A 196 25.74 29.06 -21.62
CA ASN A 196 25.54 30.50 -21.39
C ASN A 196 24.80 30.78 -20.07
N LEU A 197 25.27 30.15 -18.99
CA LEU A 197 24.72 30.29 -17.63
C LEU A 197 25.32 31.51 -16.92
N ASP A 198 25.47 32.62 -17.65
CA ASP A 198 25.64 33.92 -17.03
C ASP A 198 24.23 34.54 -16.97
N ASP A 199 23.70 34.65 -15.75
CA ASP A 199 22.46 35.34 -15.39
C ASP A 199 21.16 34.51 -15.21
N ALA A 200 21.20 33.46 -14.39
CA ALA A 200 19.98 32.78 -13.91
C ALA A 200 19.93 32.49 -12.40
N SER A 201 20.79 33.11 -11.59
CA SER A 201 20.76 32.97 -10.12
C SER A 201 19.88 34.01 -9.41
N THR A 202 19.16 34.88 -10.12
CA THR A 202 18.47 36.05 -9.52
C THR A 202 16.95 36.08 -9.68
N ARG A 203 16.26 35.02 -10.09
CA ARG A 203 14.78 35.02 -10.16
C ARG A 203 14.12 33.75 -9.63
N PHE A 204 14.04 33.66 -8.30
CA PHE A 204 12.92 32.98 -7.66
C PHE A 204 12.27 33.92 -6.64
N PRO A 205 11.20 34.60 -7.07
CA PRO A 205 10.04 34.74 -6.20
C PRO A 205 8.75 34.37 -6.95
N GLY A 206 7.89 33.58 -6.29
CA GLY A 206 6.64 33.09 -6.85
C GLY A 206 5.68 34.20 -7.25
N HIS A 207 5.36 34.27 -8.54
CA HIS A 207 4.01 34.34 -9.11
C HIS A 207 4.18 34.21 -10.62
N LEU A 208 3.87 33.05 -11.21
CA LEU A 208 3.81 32.94 -12.67
C LEU A 208 2.44 33.48 -13.14
N SER A 209 2.40 34.75 -13.55
CA SER A 209 1.46 35.15 -14.61
C SER A 209 1.87 34.38 -15.85
N ARG A 210 0.98 33.51 -16.33
CA ARG A 210 1.23 32.71 -17.53
C ARG A 210 1.07 33.60 -18.77
N ASP A 211 2.15 34.22 -19.21
CA ASP A 211 2.28 34.61 -20.60
C ASP A 211 2.56 33.34 -21.41
N PHE A 212 1.59 32.93 -22.23
CA PHE A 212 1.65 31.70 -23.00
C PHE A 212 2.52 31.95 -24.24
N ASP A 213 3.76 31.48 -24.24
CA ASP A 213 4.62 31.49 -25.43
C ASP A 213 4.12 30.41 -26.43
N PRO A 214 3.59 30.79 -27.60
CA PRO A 214 3.04 29.83 -28.57
C PRO A 214 4.12 28.94 -29.22
N SER A 215 5.40 29.27 -29.05
CA SER A 215 6.53 28.54 -29.65
C SER A 215 7.01 27.36 -28.80
N ILE A 216 6.59 27.27 -27.54
CA ILE A 216 6.89 26.15 -26.66
C ILE A 216 5.79 25.10 -26.85
N PRO A 217 6.10 23.88 -27.32
CA PRO A 217 5.09 22.83 -27.40
C PRO A 217 4.53 22.60 -26.01
N TYR A 218 3.20 22.67 -25.88
CA TYR A 218 2.50 22.37 -24.64
C TYR A 218 2.88 20.95 -24.21
N LEU A 219 3.82 20.84 -23.27
CA LEU A 219 4.12 19.58 -22.62
C LEU A 219 2.87 19.26 -21.81
N THR A 220 2.08 18.30 -22.28
CA THR A 220 1.00 17.71 -21.51
C THR A 220 1.55 17.46 -20.11
N PRO A 221 0.96 18.06 -19.06
CA PRO A 221 1.44 17.84 -17.71
C PRO A 221 1.61 16.33 -17.50
N LEU A 222 2.81 15.91 -17.10
CA LEU A 222 3.03 14.52 -16.70
C LEU A 222 1.92 14.16 -15.74
N GLN A 223 1.14 13.13 -16.06
CA GLN A 223 0.16 12.60 -15.12
C GLN A 223 0.95 12.01 -13.97
N SER A 224 1.25 12.83 -12.96
CA SER A 224 1.83 12.38 -11.71
C SER A 224 0.77 11.54 -11.01
N GLU A 225 1.09 10.30 -10.67
CA GLU A 225 0.13 9.43 -10.00
C GLU A 225 -0.18 9.92 -8.59
N ASP A 226 -1.47 10.06 -8.30
CA ASP A 226 -2.01 10.43 -7.00
C ASP A 226 -1.94 9.24 -6.02
N GLY A 227 -0.74 8.82 -5.60
CA GLY A 227 -0.50 7.99 -4.40
C GLY A 227 -1.14 6.58 -4.33
N GLY A 228 -1.98 6.18 -5.30
CA GLY A 228 -2.81 4.98 -5.27
C GLY A 228 -3.90 4.99 -4.18
N VAL A 229 -4.63 3.88 -4.08
CA VAL A 229 -5.65 3.68 -3.04
C VAL A 229 -4.99 3.33 -1.71
N MET A 230 -5.28 4.13 -0.69
CA MET A 230 -4.78 3.95 0.67
C MET A 230 -5.84 3.28 1.55
N ILE A 231 -5.43 2.24 2.26
CA ILE A 231 -6.26 1.55 3.25
C ILE A 231 -6.07 2.22 4.62
N TYR A 232 -7.16 2.43 5.34
CA TYR A 232 -7.21 2.90 6.72
C TYR A 232 -7.98 1.93 7.62
N ARG A 233 -7.50 1.77 8.87
CA ARG A 233 -8.09 0.86 9.87
C ARG A 233 -8.32 1.58 11.21
N PRO A 234 -9.33 2.46 11.30
CA PRO A 234 -9.55 3.27 12.50
C PRO A 234 -10.01 2.45 13.72
N LEU A 235 -10.48 1.21 13.54
CA LEU A 235 -10.98 0.37 14.64
C LEU A 235 -9.91 -0.54 15.26
N LEU A 236 -8.66 -0.43 14.82
CA LEU A 236 -7.60 -1.40 15.10
C LEU A 236 -7.21 -1.49 16.58
N GLU A 237 -7.44 -0.43 17.34
CA GLU A 237 -7.14 -0.35 18.77
C GLU A 237 -8.31 -0.83 19.65
N PHE A 238 -9.49 -1.04 19.07
CA PHE A 238 -10.70 -1.37 19.80
C PHE A 238 -10.89 -2.88 19.90
N ASP A 239 -11.26 -3.34 21.09
CA ASP A 239 -11.59 -4.74 21.35
C ASP A 239 -12.92 -5.14 20.70
N LYS A 240 -13.04 -6.40 20.24
CA LYS A 240 -14.26 -6.91 19.62
C LYS A 240 -15.48 -6.76 20.55
N GLY A 241 -15.34 -6.99 21.85
CA GLY A 241 -16.43 -6.86 22.83
C GLY A 241 -17.00 -5.44 22.89
N ARG A 242 -16.12 -4.43 22.86
CA ARG A 242 -16.55 -3.01 22.80
C ARG A 242 -17.29 -2.69 21.51
N LEU A 243 -16.85 -3.26 20.39
CA LEU A 243 -17.52 -3.08 19.10
C LEU A 243 -18.92 -3.72 19.08
N ILE A 244 -19.07 -4.91 19.66
CA ILE A 244 -20.37 -5.59 19.82
C ILE A 244 -21.31 -4.74 20.69
N ALA A 245 -20.86 -4.30 21.86
CA ALA A 245 -21.66 -3.47 22.76
C ALA A 245 -22.13 -2.16 22.08
N THR A 246 -21.29 -1.59 21.22
CA THR A 246 -21.65 -0.40 20.41
C THR A 246 -22.74 -0.73 19.39
N CYS A 247 -22.65 -1.88 18.71
CA CYS A 247 -23.68 -2.32 17.77
C CYS A 247 -25.01 -2.60 18.48
N GLU A 248 -24.99 -3.28 19.62
CA GLU A 248 -26.18 -3.59 20.43
C GLU A 248 -26.89 -2.31 20.90
N THR A 249 -26.14 -1.38 21.48
CA THR A 249 -26.66 -0.09 21.98
C THR A 249 -27.35 0.71 20.86
N ASN A 250 -26.86 0.60 19.62
CA ASN A 250 -27.39 1.35 18.48
C ASN A 250 -28.34 0.52 17.59
N GLY A 251 -28.70 -0.70 18.00
CA GLY A 251 -29.58 -1.58 17.23
C GLY A 251 -29.05 -1.91 15.82
N VAL A 252 -27.73 -1.93 15.66
CA VAL A 252 -27.05 -2.27 14.40
C VAL A 252 -27.00 -3.78 14.26
N ARG A 253 -27.63 -4.33 13.22
CA ARG A 253 -27.56 -5.77 12.95
C ARG A 253 -26.23 -6.09 12.26
N TRP A 254 -25.66 -7.24 12.59
CA TRP A 254 -24.49 -7.80 11.91
C TRP A 254 -24.74 -9.25 11.49
N PHE A 255 -23.91 -9.73 10.58
CA PHE A 255 -23.98 -11.08 10.02
C PHE A 255 -22.64 -11.75 10.24
N GLU A 256 -22.65 -13.01 10.67
CA GLU A 256 -21.44 -13.82 10.86
C GLU A 256 -21.46 -15.02 9.90
N ASP A 257 -20.40 -15.19 9.13
CA ASP A 257 -20.21 -16.35 8.27
C ASP A 257 -19.92 -17.61 9.12
N ARG A 258 -20.58 -18.72 8.81
CA ARG A 258 -20.38 -20.03 9.47
C ARG A 258 -18.95 -20.53 9.39
N THR A 259 -18.24 -20.23 8.29
CA THR A 259 -16.84 -20.62 8.08
C THR A 259 -15.88 -19.95 9.07
N ASN A 260 -16.26 -18.84 9.71
CA ASN A 260 -15.47 -18.19 10.76
C ASN A 260 -15.32 -19.04 12.03
N THR A 261 -16.12 -20.09 12.16
CA THR A 261 -16.14 -20.98 13.33
C THR A 261 -15.36 -22.27 13.13
N ASP A 262 -14.99 -22.60 11.88
CA ASP A 262 -14.27 -23.83 11.58
C ASP A 262 -12.76 -23.65 11.85
N PRO A 263 -12.20 -24.33 12.86
CA PRO A 263 -10.78 -24.21 13.22
C PRO A 263 -9.85 -24.92 12.23
N THR A 264 -10.36 -25.83 11.39
CA THR A 264 -9.54 -26.60 10.44
C THR A 264 -9.25 -25.80 9.17
N LEU A 265 -10.09 -24.80 8.89
CA LEU A 265 -10.05 -24.03 7.67
C LEU A 265 -8.86 -23.06 7.61
N THR A 266 -8.55 -22.38 8.71
CA THR A 266 -7.46 -21.39 8.75
C THR A 266 -6.71 -21.44 10.07
N THR A 267 -5.41 -21.17 10.03
CA THR A 267 -4.58 -21.03 11.25
C THR A 267 -5.12 -19.92 12.16
N ARG A 268 -5.69 -18.86 11.58
CA ARG A 268 -6.37 -17.79 12.32
C ARG A 268 -7.60 -18.31 13.08
N ASN A 269 -8.46 -19.10 12.45
CA ASN A 269 -9.62 -19.70 13.11
C ASN A 269 -9.19 -20.68 14.20
N ALA A 270 -8.14 -21.46 13.97
CA ALA A 270 -7.55 -22.32 15.00
C ALA A 270 -7.10 -21.52 16.22
N ILE A 271 -6.37 -20.41 16.02
CA ILE A 271 -5.94 -19.48 17.09
C ILE A 271 -7.16 -18.88 17.82
N ARG A 272 -8.19 -18.47 17.08
CA ARG A 272 -9.42 -17.93 17.65
C ARG A 272 -10.15 -18.97 18.50
N LYS A 273 -10.24 -20.23 18.07
CA LYS A 273 -10.82 -21.32 18.86
C LYS A 273 -9.99 -21.62 20.10
N LEU A 274 -8.66 -21.73 19.94
CA LEU A 274 -7.71 -22.00 21.01
C LEU A 274 -7.86 -20.97 22.16
N THR A 275 -7.95 -19.70 21.81
CA THR A 275 -8.01 -18.59 22.77
C THR A 275 -9.38 -18.40 23.41
N ARG A 276 -10.44 -18.94 22.79
CA ARG A 276 -11.78 -19.00 23.40
C ARG A 276 -11.94 -20.16 24.37
N VAL A 277 -11.36 -21.33 24.04
CA VAL A 277 -11.53 -22.56 24.82
C VAL A 277 -10.52 -22.65 25.97
N HIS A 278 -9.32 -22.13 25.77
CA HIS A 278 -8.22 -22.26 26.73
C HIS A 278 -7.70 -20.90 27.19
N THR A 279 -7.37 -20.82 28.48
CA THR A 279 -6.60 -19.68 29.01
C THR A 279 -5.12 -19.91 28.72
N LEU A 280 -4.57 -19.15 27.77
CA LEU A 280 -3.15 -19.24 27.46
C LEU A 280 -2.29 -18.66 28.58
N PRO A 281 -1.02 -19.10 28.69
CA PRO A 281 -0.05 -18.47 29.59
C PRO A 281 0.05 -16.96 29.35
N LYS A 282 0.31 -16.18 30.41
CA LYS A 282 0.36 -14.71 30.37
C LYS A 282 1.18 -14.13 29.21
N ALA A 283 2.28 -14.78 28.84
CA ALA A 283 3.14 -14.36 27.73
C ALA A 283 2.45 -14.39 26.35
N LEU A 284 1.48 -15.28 26.15
CA LEU A 284 0.73 -15.45 24.91
C LEU A 284 -0.65 -14.80 24.96
N GLN A 285 -1.02 -14.14 26.05
CA GLN A 285 -2.28 -13.41 26.15
C GLN A 285 -2.23 -12.09 25.36
N LYS A 286 -3.42 -11.58 25.02
CA LYS A 286 -3.63 -10.37 24.20
C LYS A 286 -2.74 -9.18 24.60
N PRO A 287 -2.64 -8.76 25.88
CA PRO A 287 -1.79 -7.61 26.25
C PRO A 287 -0.32 -7.80 25.92
N SER A 288 0.22 -8.99 26.20
CA SER A 288 1.65 -9.32 25.97
C SER A 288 2.00 -9.36 24.48
N VAL A 289 1.12 -9.97 23.68
CA VAL A 289 1.31 -10.10 22.23
C VAL A 289 1.14 -8.75 21.52
N LEU A 290 0.19 -7.91 21.95
CA LEU A 290 0.07 -6.55 21.41
C LEU A 290 1.26 -5.68 21.80
N ALA A 291 1.76 -5.80 23.03
CA ALA A 291 2.99 -5.12 23.45
C ALA A 291 4.21 -5.54 22.63
N LEU A 292 4.31 -6.83 22.25
CA LEU A 292 5.34 -7.31 21.34
C LEU A 292 5.23 -6.66 19.95
N ALA A 293 4.01 -6.54 19.41
CA ALA A 293 3.79 -5.89 18.12
C ALA A 293 4.16 -4.41 18.13
N HIS A 294 3.81 -3.71 19.22
CA HIS A 294 4.17 -2.31 19.43
C HIS A 294 5.70 -2.12 19.50
N ARG A 295 6.41 -2.90 20.33
CA ARG A 295 7.89 -2.85 20.39
C ARG A 295 8.53 -3.14 19.04
N SER A 296 7.98 -4.11 18.30
CA SER A 296 8.47 -4.47 16.97
C SER A 296 8.29 -3.33 15.96
N ARG A 297 7.17 -2.61 16.03
CA ARG A 297 6.88 -1.44 15.18
C ARG A 297 7.79 -0.27 15.53
N GLN A 298 7.98 0.02 16.82
CA GLN A 298 8.91 1.06 17.27
C GLN A 298 10.33 0.79 16.77
N ARG A 299 10.81 -0.46 16.91
CA ARG A 299 12.13 -0.84 16.38
C ARG A 299 12.24 -0.63 14.88
N ALA A 300 11.23 -1.05 14.10
CA ALA A 300 11.24 -0.88 12.66
C ALA A 300 11.23 0.60 12.26
N GLN A 301 10.46 1.44 12.95
CA GLN A 301 10.42 2.89 12.72
C GLN A 301 11.76 3.57 13.04
N LEU A 302 12.42 3.17 14.13
CA LEU A 302 13.75 3.69 14.48
C LEU A 302 14.78 3.34 13.40
N GLU A 303 14.81 2.09 12.95
CA GLU A 303 15.71 1.66 11.86
C GLU A 303 15.42 2.41 10.54
N GLU A 304 14.14 2.62 10.20
CA GLU A 304 13.74 3.36 8.99
C GLU A 304 14.12 4.85 9.11
N ALA A 305 13.95 5.45 10.29
CA ALA A 305 14.36 6.83 10.55
C ALA A 305 15.89 7.02 10.51
N GLU A 306 16.66 6.06 11.04
CA GLU A 306 18.13 6.08 10.93
C GLU A 306 18.58 5.93 9.46
N ALA A 307 17.98 5.00 8.71
CA ALA A 307 18.26 4.84 7.29
C ALA A 307 17.93 6.13 6.51
N HIS A 308 16.78 6.74 6.78
CA HIS A 308 16.38 8.01 6.17
C HIS A 308 17.35 9.14 6.53
N ARG A 309 17.77 9.24 7.80
CA ARG A 309 18.76 10.22 8.26
C ARG A 309 20.09 10.07 7.53
N LEU A 310 20.59 8.84 7.34
CA LEU A 310 21.82 8.57 6.59
C LEU A 310 21.68 8.99 5.13
N LEU A 311 20.57 8.63 4.48
CA LEU A 311 20.30 9.00 3.09
C LEU A 311 20.28 10.52 2.86
N ILE A 312 19.67 11.28 3.79
CA ILE A 312 19.63 12.74 3.72
C ILE A 312 21.00 13.36 4.05
N ARG A 313 21.63 12.93 5.15
CA ARG A 313 22.88 13.54 5.64
C ARG A 313 24.05 13.33 4.68
N GLU A 314 24.10 12.19 4.01
CA GLU A 314 25.20 11.86 3.10
C GLU A 314 25.01 12.46 1.69
N ASN A 315 23.98 13.28 1.43
CA ASN A 315 23.69 13.86 0.10
C ASN A 315 23.74 12.80 -1.02
N VAL A 316 23.29 11.58 -0.72
CA VAL A 316 23.41 10.44 -1.64
C VAL A 316 22.54 10.68 -2.87
N ILE A 317 21.48 11.46 -2.74
CA ILE A 317 20.63 11.90 -3.84
C ILE A 317 21.26 13.18 -4.41
N LYS A 318 22.15 13.02 -5.39
CA LYS A 318 22.76 14.16 -6.10
C LYS A 318 21.80 14.84 -7.06
N ASP A 319 20.97 14.04 -7.72
CA ASP A 319 20.09 14.50 -8.78
C ASP A 319 18.88 13.55 -8.89
N PHE A 320 17.72 14.12 -9.15
CA PHE A 320 16.49 13.40 -9.45
C PHE A 320 15.92 14.04 -10.70
N ASP A 321 16.09 13.36 -11.83
CA ASP A 321 15.47 13.78 -13.09
C ASP A 321 14.04 13.21 -13.13
N PRO A 322 13.01 14.05 -12.93
CA PRO A 322 11.62 13.59 -12.94
C PRO A 322 11.16 13.06 -14.31
N ASN A 323 11.87 13.40 -15.39
CA ASN A 323 11.55 12.94 -16.74
C ASN A 323 12.17 11.57 -17.06
N ALA A 324 13.28 11.21 -16.41
CA ALA A 324 13.97 9.93 -16.64
C ALA A 324 13.71 8.89 -15.52
N GLY A 325 13.08 9.27 -14.41
CA GLY A 325 12.85 8.36 -13.27
C GLY A 325 14.13 7.81 -12.62
N ALA A 326 15.29 8.35 -13.00
CA ALA A 326 16.60 7.88 -12.57
C ALA A 326 17.03 8.62 -11.30
N ARG A 327 17.36 7.85 -10.26
CA ARG A 327 17.95 8.38 -9.02
C ARG A 327 19.42 8.01 -8.99
N SER A 328 20.31 9.01 -9.12
CA SER A 328 21.75 8.77 -9.01
C SER A 328 22.15 8.71 -7.54
N LEU A 329 22.59 7.53 -7.09
CA LEU A 329 23.09 7.30 -5.73
C LEU A 329 24.61 7.16 -5.77
N ARG A 330 25.34 7.92 -4.94
CA ARG A 330 26.76 7.62 -4.65
C ARG A 330 26.86 6.77 -3.40
N PRO A 331 27.09 5.45 -3.47
CA PRO A 331 27.43 4.69 -2.29
C PRO A 331 28.77 5.17 -1.74
N GLU A 332 28.84 5.42 -0.43
CA GLU A 332 30.08 5.76 0.24
C GLU A 332 31.06 4.57 0.13
N LYS A 333 32.32 4.83 -0.22
CA LYS A 333 33.40 3.86 -0.01
C LYS A 333 33.58 3.73 1.50
N LYS A 334 33.03 2.68 2.10
CA LYS A 334 33.38 2.29 3.48
C LYS A 334 34.90 2.26 3.60
N ARG A 335 35.49 3.22 4.33
CA ARG A 335 36.84 3.06 4.88
C ARG A 335 36.74 1.97 5.95
N VAL A 336 36.94 0.73 5.54
CA VAL A 336 37.24 -0.37 6.47
C VAL A 336 38.56 0.01 7.14
N LYS A 337 38.49 0.54 8.36
CA LYS A 337 39.68 0.60 9.23
C LYS A 337 40.05 -0.84 9.57
N LYS A 338 40.94 -1.43 8.77
CA LYS A 338 41.69 -2.63 9.17
C LYS A 338 42.46 -2.24 10.44
N HIS A 339 41.99 -2.69 11.59
CA HIS A 339 42.87 -2.82 12.75
C HIS A 339 43.85 -3.94 12.41
N VAL A 340 45.02 -3.54 11.91
CA VAL A 340 46.16 -4.43 11.82
C VAL A 340 46.74 -4.47 13.24
N ASN A 341 46.49 -5.56 13.96
CA ASN A 341 47.33 -5.92 15.09
C ASN A 341 48.70 -6.30 14.54
N THR A 342 49.63 -5.36 14.56
CA THR A 342 51.07 -5.67 14.51
C THR A 342 51.49 -6.08 15.92
N LEU A 343 51.59 -7.39 16.14
CA LEU A 343 52.50 -7.96 17.14
C LEU A 343 53.89 -7.96 16.52
N VAL A 344 54.77 -7.10 17.02
CA VAL A 344 56.22 -7.18 16.87
C VAL A 344 56.80 -6.70 18.20
N ASP A 345 57.00 -7.66 19.11
CA ASP A 345 58.26 -7.96 19.84
C ASP A 345 57.96 -8.82 21.08
#